data_AF-A0A7X9GUP3-F1
#
_entry.id   AF-A0A7X9GUP3-F1
#
_cell.length_a   1.000
_cell.length_b   1.000
_cell.length_c   1.000
_cell.angle_alpha   90.00
_cell.angle_beta   90.00
_cell.angle_gamma   90.00
#
_symmetry.space_group_name_H-M   'P 1'
#
loop_
_entity.id
_entity.type
_entity.pdbx_description
1 polymer ?
#
loop_
_entity_poly.entity_id
_entity_poly.type
_entity_poly.pdbx_seq_one_letter_code
_entity_poly.pdbx_strand_id
1 'polypeptide(L)'
;MTDSPEITDLTAPRDGLVPVIDRLQPMLAWCEAAAAAPDEPVSVDAERASSYRYSSRAYLVQLRTEAAGTALVDPLAFPMPGSLITLLNSREWVLHAAGQDLPSLAQLGLHPGSLFDTELAARLLGMERVGLGA
;
A
#
# COMPACT_ATOMS: atom_id res chain seq x y z
N MET A 1 -28.42 -3.08 -23.37
CA MET A 1 -28.24 -3.69 -22.04
C MET A 1 -26.82 -4.21 -22.01
N THR A 2 -25.90 -3.45 -21.41
CA THR A 2 -24.57 -3.95 -21.09
C THR A 2 -24.74 -4.94 -19.95
N ASP A 3 -24.43 -6.19 -20.20
CA ASP A 3 -24.44 -7.24 -19.17
C ASP A 3 -23.45 -6.81 -18.09
N SER A 4 -23.93 -6.63 -16.86
CA SER A 4 -23.04 -6.31 -15.75
C SER A 4 -22.18 -7.54 -15.46
N PRO A 5 -20.84 -7.39 -15.32
CA PRO A 5 -19.98 -8.54 -15.08
C PRO A 5 -20.40 -9.28 -13.82
N GLU A 6 -20.33 -10.60 -13.85
CA GLU A 6 -20.60 -11.44 -12.68
C GLU A 6 -19.59 -11.10 -11.57
N ILE A 7 -20.09 -10.62 -10.44
CA ILE A 7 -19.26 -10.22 -9.30
C ILE A 7 -18.89 -11.48 -8.51
N THR A 8 -17.60 -11.78 -8.44
CA THR A 8 -17.07 -12.84 -7.57
C THR A 8 -16.58 -12.23 -6.27
N ASP A 9 -17.09 -12.73 -5.14
CA ASP A 9 -16.63 -12.32 -3.81
C ASP A 9 -15.21 -12.86 -3.52
N LEU A 10 -14.30 -11.96 -3.16
CA LEU A 10 -12.90 -12.29 -2.83
C LEU A 10 -12.74 -12.39 -1.32
N THR A 11 -12.65 -13.62 -0.81
CA THR A 11 -12.59 -13.89 0.65
C THR A 11 -11.16 -13.97 1.21
N ALA A 12 -10.15 -14.05 0.34
CA ALA A 12 -8.75 -14.06 0.73
C ALA A 12 -7.86 -13.53 -0.43
N PRO A 13 -6.65 -13.01 -0.11
CA PRO A 13 -5.66 -12.71 -1.14
C PRO A 13 -5.25 -13.97 -1.92
N ARG A 14 -4.93 -13.81 -3.20
CA ARG A 14 -4.48 -14.91 -4.09
C ARG A 14 -3.33 -15.72 -3.49
N ASP A 15 -2.37 -15.04 -2.89
CA ASP A 15 -1.15 -15.64 -2.32
C ASP A 15 -1.29 -15.97 -0.82
N GLY A 16 -2.51 -15.87 -0.28
CA GLY A 16 -2.81 -16.06 1.13
C GLY A 16 -2.43 -14.88 2.02
N LEU A 17 -2.62 -15.04 3.33
CA LEU A 17 -2.19 -14.07 4.34
C LEU A 17 -0.73 -14.32 4.70
N VAL A 18 0.06 -13.24 4.70
CA VAL A 18 1.47 -13.25 5.10
C VAL A 18 1.62 -12.82 6.56
N PRO A 19 2.67 -13.28 7.27
CA PRO A 19 2.96 -12.76 8.60
C PRO A 19 3.33 -11.28 8.55
N VAL A 20 3.09 -10.57 9.65
CA VAL A 20 3.58 -9.20 9.82
C VAL A 20 5.10 -9.20 9.86
N ILE A 21 5.71 -8.32 9.08
CA ILE A 21 7.13 -8.01 9.09
C ILE A 21 7.40 -7.08 10.25
N ASP A 22 7.95 -7.65 11.32
CA ASP A 22 8.35 -6.98 12.56
C ASP A 22 9.88 -6.94 12.75
N ARG A 23 10.63 -7.39 11.73
CA ARG A 23 12.09 -7.48 11.74
C ARG A 23 12.67 -6.99 10.42
N LEU A 24 13.91 -6.53 10.50
CA LEU A 24 14.63 -5.98 9.36
C LEU A 24 14.88 -7.02 8.27
N GLN A 25 15.24 -8.27 8.62
CA GLN A 25 15.64 -9.27 7.62
C GLN A 25 14.51 -9.62 6.63
N PRO A 26 13.26 -9.92 7.05
CA PRO A 26 12.17 -10.11 6.10
C PRO A 26 11.87 -8.86 5.27
N MET A 27 12.02 -7.66 5.83
CA MET A 27 11.82 -6.41 5.09
C MET A 27 12.85 -6.26 3.96
N LEU A 28 14.12 -6.57 4.24
CA LEU A 28 15.19 -6.52 3.24
C LEU A 28 14.98 -7.57 2.14
N ALA A 29 14.53 -8.77 2.49
CA ALA A 29 14.21 -9.82 1.51
C ALA A 29 13.08 -9.39 0.57
N TRP A 30 12.03 -8.74 1.10
CA TRP A 30 10.97 -8.19 0.26
C TRP A 30 11.48 -7.06 -0.64
N CYS A 31 12.36 -6.18 -0.14
CA CYS A 31 12.98 -5.14 -0.98
C CYS A 31 13.81 -5.73 -2.12
N GLU A 32 14.58 -6.79 -1.85
CA GLU A 32 15.37 -7.49 -2.86
C GLU A 32 14.49 -8.12 -3.94
N ALA A 33 13.40 -8.79 -3.54
CA ALA A 33 12.43 -9.34 -4.48
C ALA A 33 11.76 -8.25 -5.33
N ALA A 34 11.34 -7.14 -4.71
CA ALA A 34 10.71 -6.03 -5.42
C ALA A 34 11.67 -5.37 -6.41
N ALA A 35 12.96 -5.30 -6.08
CA ALA A 35 13.99 -4.74 -6.94
C ALA A 35 14.21 -5.53 -8.25
N ALA A 36 13.70 -6.76 -8.36
CA ALA A 36 13.72 -7.52 -9.61
C ALA A 36 12.89 -6.86 -10.74
N ALA A 37 11.93 -6.01 -10.38
CA ALA A 37 11.12 -5.21 -11.31
C ALA A 37 11.11 -3.73 -10.86
N PRO A 38 12.14 -2.94 -11.25
CA PRO A 38 12.34 -1.59 -10.72
C PRO A 38 11.25 -0.58 -11.11
N ASP A 39 10.68 -0.73 -12.31
CA ASP A 39 9.67 0.18 -12.86
C ASP A 39 8.23 -0.22 -12.47
N GLU A 40 8.08 -1.29 -11.69
CA GLU A 40 6.77 -1.77 -11.28
C GLU A 40 6.15 -0.84 -10.21
N PRO A 41 4.90 -0.36 -10.42
CA PRO A 41 4.16 0.38 -9.40
C PRO A 41 4.01 -0.43 -8.12
N VAL A 42 3.92 0.26 -7.00
CA VAL A 42 3.68 -0.36 -5.69
C VAL A 42 2.28 0.02 -5.22
N SER A 43 1.46 -0.98 -4.88
CA SER A 43 0.22 -0.72 -4.15
C SER A 43 0.57 -0.46 -2.70
N VAL A 44 0.07 0.65 -2.16
CA VAL A 44 0.35 1.09 -0.78
C VAL A 44 -0.97 1.31 -0.07
N ASP A 45 -1.03 0.95 1.21
CA ASP A 45 -2.12 1.28 2.11
C ASP A 45 -1.58 1.37 3.56
N ALA A 46 -2.30 2.02 4.47
CA ALA A 46 -1.83 2.21 5.84
C ALA A 46 -2.96 2.23 6.88
N GLU A 47 -2.79 1.45 7.94
CA GLU A 47 -3.72 1.42 9.07
C GLU A 47 -3.33 2.40 10.19
N ARG A 48 -4.34 3.05 10.77
CA ARG A 48 -4.21 3.95 11.91
C ARG A 48 -5.08 3.49 13.07
N ALA A 49 -4.71 3.86 14.30
CA ALA A 49 -5.47 3.55 15.50
C ALA A 49 -6.22 4.79 16.06
N SER A 50 -6.82 5.60 15.20
CA SER A 50 -7.35 6.94 15.53
C SER A 50 -8.40 6.97 16.64
N SER A 51 -9.20 5.91 16.79
CA SER A 51 -10.19 5.81 17.88
C SER A 51 -9.58 5.44 19.25
N TYR A 52 -8.30 5.04 19.29
CA TYR A 52 -7.61 4.56 20.49
C TYR A 52 -6.32 5.33 20.81
N ARG A 53 -5.81 6.10 19.85
CA ARG A 53 -4.54 6.82 19.92
C ARG A 53 -4.72 8.22 19.37
N TYR A 54 -4.09 9.18 20.03
CA TYR A 54 -4.17 10.60 19.66
C TYR A 54 -3.44 10.90 18.35
N SER A 55 -2.37 10.14 18.02
CA SER A 55 -1.59 10.37 16.81
C SER A 55 -2.21 9.71 15.58
N SER A 56 -2.01 10.34 14.42
CA SER A 56 -2.34 9.79 13.11
C SER A 56 -1.24 8.90 12.53
N ARG A 57 -0.32 8.39 13.36
CA ARG A 57 0.79 7.55 12.92
C ARG A 57 0.25 6.25 12.32
N ALA A 58 0.91 5.75 11.28
CA ALA A 58 0.67 4.40 10.78
C ALA A 58 1.08 3.35 11.83
N TYR A 59 0.23 2.36 12.04
CA TYR A 59 0.47 1.18 12.89
C TYR A 59 0.62 -0.10 12.06
N LEU A 60 0.22 -0.06 10.79
CA LEU A 60 0.52 -1.05 9.78
C LEU A 60 0.72 -0.31 8.46
N VAL A 61 1.68 -0.76 7.66
CA VAL A 61 1.82 -0.34 6.26
C VAL A 61 1.71 -1.59 5.39
N GLN A 62 0.80 -1.56 4.43
CA GLN A 62 0.60 -2.64 3.47
C GLN A 62 1.26 -2.25 2.16
N LEU A 63 2.08 -3.15 1.61
CA LEU A 63 2.74 -2.98 0.32
C LEU A 63 2.45 -4.19 -0.56
N ARG A 64 2.29 -3.99 -1.85
CA ARG A 64 2.26 -5.09 -2.82
C ARG A 64 2.90 -4.71 -4.14
N THR A 65 3.70 -5.63 -4.65
CA THR A 65 4.15 -5.72 -6.04
C THR A 65 3.91 -7.16 -6.50
N GLU A 66 3.77 -7.40 -7.80
CA GLU A 66 3.80 -8.72 -8.41
C GLU A 66 5.17 -9.39 -8.18
N ALA A 67 6.27 -8.65 -8.24
CA ALA A 67 7.61 -9.22 -8.04
C ALA A 67 7.88 -9.71 -6.60
N ALA A 68 7.36 -9.03 -5.58
CA ALA A 68 7.63 -9.35 -4.17
C ALA A 68 6.41 -9.88 -3.39
N GLY A 69 5.23 -9.85 -3.98
CA GLY A 69 3.98 -10.15 -3.31
C GLY A 69 3.63 -9.12 -2.23
N THR A 70 2.74 -9.52 -1.31
CA THR A 70 2.26 -8.66 -0.22
C THR A 70 3.26 -8.60 0.93
N ALA A 71 3.48 -7.41 1.48
CA ALA A 71 4.14 -7.18 2.77
C ALA A 71 3.19 -6.44 3.71
N LEU A 72 3.09 -6.93 4.95
CA LEU A 72 2.40 -6.28 6.06
C LEU A 72 3.47 -5.81 7.04
N VAL A 73 3.77 -4.52 7.09
CA VAL A 73 4.93 -3.98 7.83
C VAL A 73 4.47 -3.33 9.13
N ASP A 74 5.06 -3.73 10.26
CA ASP A 74 4.93 -2.99 11.51
C ASP A 74 5.97 -1.85 11.54
N PRO A 75 5.56 -0.58 11.37
CA PRO A 75 6.50 0.53 11.33
C PRO A 75 7.08 0.90 12.70
N LEU A 76 6.67 0.23 13.77
CA LEU A 76 7.06 0.50 15.15
C LEU A 76 8.14 -0.45 15.64
N ALA A 77 8.23 -1.63 15.01
CA ALA A 77 9.16 -2.67 15.40
C ALA A 77 10.61 -2.34 15.02
N PHE A 78 10.83 -1.58 13.95
CA PHE A 78 12.16 -1.15 13.51
C PHE A 78 12.10 0.16 12.68
N PRO A 79 13.18 0.95 12.63
CA PRO A 79 13.27 2.10 11.73
C PRO A 79 13.21 1.66 10.26
N MET A 80 12.49 2.38 9.41
CA MET A 80 12.41 2.08 7.98
C MET A 80 13.81 2.00 7.35
N PRO A 81 14.18 0.86 6.72
CA PRO A 81 15.50 0.73 6.13
C PRO A 81 15.65 1.61 4.89
N GLY A 82 16.86 2.13 4.68
CA GLY A 82 17.15 2.97 3.52
C GLY A 82 16.83 2.31 2.18
N SER A 83 16.98 0.98 2.08
CA SER A 83 16.59 0.22 0.88
C SER A 83 15.11 0.33 0.55
N LEU A 84 14.24 0.28 1.57
CA LEU A 84 12.79 0.44 1.38
C LEU A 84 12.44 1.88 1.01
N ILE A 85 13.02 2.86 1.72
CA ILE A 85 12.79 4.28 1.44
C ILE A 85 13.20 4.61 0.00
N THR A 86 14.40 4.21 -0.43
CA THR A 86 14.87 4.45 -1.79
C THR A 86 13.98 3.77 -2.83
N LEU A 87 13.60 2.50 -2.59
CA LEU A 87 12.77 1.73 -3.51
C LEU A 87 11.38 2.34 -3.67
N LEU A 88 10.73 2.70 -2.56
CA LEU A 88 9.37 3.27 -2.61
C LEU A 88 9.41 4.69 -3.17
N ASN A 89 10.42 5.49 -2.84
CA ASN A 89 10.46 6.89 -3.25
C ASN A 89 10.81 7.10 -4.73
N SER A 90 11.29 6.06 -5.42
CA SER A 90 11.53 6.10 -6.86
C SER A 90 10.37 5.57 -7.70
N ARG A 91 9.32 5.02 -7.09
CA ARG A 91 8.23 4.31 -7.79
C ARG A 91 6.93 5.09 -7.81
N GLU A 92 6.08 4.74 -8.77
CA GLU A 92 4.67 5.09 -8.74
C GLU A 92 3.98 4.35 -7.59
N TRP A 93 3.20 5.07 -6.79
CA TRP A 93 2.33 4.46 -5.80
C TRP A 93 0.90 4.42 -6.31
N VAL A 94 0.27 3.26 -6.15
CA VAL A 94 -1.17 3.10 -6.32
C VAL A 94 -1.80 3.12 -4.93
N LEU A 95 -2.65 4.13 -4.69
CA LEU A 95 -3.37 4.33 -3.43
C LEU A 95 -4.87 4.52 -3.72
N HIS A 96 -5.69 4.34 -2.69
CA HIS A 96 -7.09 4.74 -2.71
C HIS A 96 -7.29 5.87 -1.72
N ALA A 97 -7.82 7.02 -2.17
CA ALA A 97 -8.03 8.18 -1.30
C ALA A 97 -6.74 8.67 -0.63
N ALA A 98 -5.67 8.85 -1.42
CA ALA A 98 -4.28 9.00 -0.96
C ALA A 98 -4.08 10.12 0.09
N GLY A 99 -4.91 11.16 0.05
CA GLY A 99 -4.88 12.25 1.03
C GLY A 99 -5.05 11.80 2.49
N GLN A 100 -5.63 10.62 2.74
CA GLN A 100 -5.78 10.06 4.08
C GLN A 100 -4.48 9.45 4.61
N ASP A 101 -3.70 8.82 3.75
CA ASP A 101 -2.55 8.01 4.16
C ASP A 101 -1.21 8.75 4.03
N LEU A 102 -1.06 9.57 2.99
CA LEU A 102 0.18 10.30 2.69
C LEU A 102 0.77 11.05 3.90
N PRO A 103 0.00 11.76 4.74
CA PRO A 103 0.57 12.44 5.91
C PRO A 103 1.20 11.48 6.93
N SER A 104 0.65 10.28 7.10
CA SER A 104 1.16 9.27 8.03
C SER A 104 2.38 8.54 7.46
N LEU A 105 2.39 8.27 6.15
CA LEU A 105 3.52 7.67 5.43
C LEU A 105 4.72 8.63 5.35
N ALA A 106 4.47 9.93 5.16
CA ALA A 106 5.50 10.96 5.16
C ALA A 106 6.26 11.06 6.50
N GLN A 107 5.59 10.80 7.63
CA GLN A 107 6.24 10.74 8.95
C GLN A 107 7.26 9.59 9.07
N LEU A 108 7.14 8.57 8.24
CA LEU A 108 8.07 7.45 8.14
C LEU A 108 9.19 7.69 7.10
N GLY A 109 9.22 8.86 6.46
CA GLY A 109 10.16 9.20 5.38
C GLY A 109 9.79 8.59 4.02
N LEU A 110 8.57 8.06 3.89
CA LEU A 110 8.07 7.44 2.66
C LEU A 110 7.31 8.48 1.84
N HIS A 111 7.73 8.67 0.59
CA HIS A 111 7.17 9.66 -0.33
C HIS A 111 7.08 9.06 -1.73
N PRO A 112 5.93 9.10 -2.42
CA PRO A 112 5.84 8.56 -3.78
C PRO A 112 6.72 9.33 -4.77
N GLY A 113 7.29 8.63 -5.76
CA GLY A 113 7.92 9.28 -6.92
C GLY A 113 6.87 9.82 -7.90
N SER A 114 5.80 9.05 -8.11
CA SER A 114 4.55 9.49 -8.74
C SER A 114 3.36 8.82 -8.04
N LEU A 115 2.15 9.34 -8.24
CA LEU A 115 0.95 8.87 -7.55
C LEU A 115 -0.19 8.61 -8.53
N PHE A 116 -0.78 7.42 -8.42
CA PHE A 116 -2.05 7.05 -9.02
C PHE A 116 -3.10 6.86 -7.92
N ASP A 117 -4.02 7.81 -7.79
CA ASP A 117 -5.12 7.75 -6.81
C ASP A 117 -6.38 7.16 -7.48
N THR A 118 -6.74 5.96 -7.07
CA THR A 118 -7.88 5.20 -7.61
C THR A 118 -9.23 5.83 -7.26
N GLU A 119 -9.38 6.52 -6.12
CA GLU A 119 -10.62 7.22 -5.78
C GLU A 119 -10.79 8.45 -6.68
N LEU A 120 -9.71 9.21 -6.88
CA LEU A 120 -9.73 10.36 -7.78
C LEU A 120 -10.01 9.94 -9.22
N ALA A 121 -9.40 8.85 -9.69
CA ALA A 121 -9.67 8.29 -11.00
C ALA A 121 -11.16 7.89 -11.15
N ALA A 122 -11.73 7.21 -10.16
CA ALA A 122 -13.16 6.84 -10.14
C ALA A 122 -14.08 8.08 -10.20
N ARG A 123 -13.74 9.16 -9.49
CA ARG A 123 -14.46 10.44 -9.56
C ARG A 123 -14.38 11.08 -10.94
N LEU A 124 -13.20 11.11 -11.56
CA LEU A 124 -13.00 11.65 -12.91
C LEU A 124 -13.74 10.83 -13.98
N LEU A 125 -13.88 9.53 -13.78
CA LEU A 125 -14.68 8.63 -14.62
C LEU A 125 -16.19 8.77 -14.40
N GLY A 126 -16.63 9.56 -13.42
CA GLY A 126 -18.06 9.78 -13.14
C GLY A 126 -18.77 8.59 -12.50
N MET A 127 -18.04 7.72 -11.78
CA MET A 127 -18.64 6.57 -11.08
C MET A 127 -19.55 7.04 -9.94
N GLU A 128 -20.73 6.43 -9.80
CA GLU A 128 -21.70 6.79 -8.74
C GLU A 128 -21.18 6.48 -7.32
N ARG A 129 -20.42 5.39 -7.18
CA ARG A 129 -19.81 4.95 -5.93
C ARG A 129 -18.32 4.79 -6.17
N VAL A 130 -17.51 5.43 -5.32
CA VAL A 130 -16.05 5.54 -5.51
C VAL A 130 -15.24 4.90 -4.39
N GLY A 131 -15.89 4.28 -3.40
CA GLY A 131 -15.18 3.57 -2.34
C GLY A 131 -14.57 2.27 -2.85
N LEU A 132 -13.48 1.82 -2.23
CA LEU A 132 -12.72 0.64 -2.67
C LEU A 132 -13.55 -0.65 -2.81
N GLY A 133 -14.57 -0.85 -1.97
CA GLY A 133 -15.46 -2.02 -2.01
C GLY A 133 -16.84 -1.77 -2.64
N ALA A 134 -17.00 -0.68 -3.39
CA ALA A 134 -18.28 -0.25 -3.95
C ALA A 134 -18.80 -1.14 -5.10
#